data_AF-A0A539D7Y5-F1
#
_entry.id   AF-A0A539D7Y5-F1
#
_cell.length_a   1.000
_cell.length_b   1.000
_cell.length_c   1.000
_cell.angle_alpha   90.00
_cell.angle_beta   90.00
_cell.angle_gamma   90.00
#
_symmetry.space_group_name_H-M   'P 1'
#
loop_
_entity.id
_entity.type
_entity.pdbx_description
1 polymer ?
#
loop_
_entity_poly.entity_id
_entity_poly.type
_entity_poly.pdbx_seq_one_letter_code
_entity_poly.pdbx_strand_id
1 'polypeptide(L)'
;MAAHAHAPVGRPAPFVQVSFGVGSFRKPVVVVGDRPIRRGVVGPGVGDPAPFQRMSLDWSRAYGGPSFPRNPVGRGIDDSTVVNGRTARMAPNIQSADGPGSDPLHNPAPIGYGPISPDWPQRMGRVGTYDGAWLAEKWPWFPADFDWRFFSSAPPDQYLHDIYLRGDEPLEFVNLHP
;
A
#
# COMPACT_ATOMS: atom_id res chain seq x y z
N MET A 1 -4.36 2.79 -13.97
CA MET A 1 -4.31 1.32 -14.14
C MET A 1 -3.76 0.73 -12.85
N ALA A 2 -4.42 -0.27 -12.26
CA ALA A 2 -3.93 -0.97 -11.08
C ALA A 2 -3.58 -2.42 -11.45
N ALA A 3 -2.52 -2.97 -10.86
CA ALA A 3 -2.23 -4.40 -10.93
C ALA A 3 -3.33 -5.19 -10.20
N HIS A 4 -3.46 -6.49 -10.50
CA HIS A 4 -4.45 -7.34 -9.87
C HIS A 4 -3.80 -8.62 -9.32
N ALA A 5 -4.32 -9.08 -8.20
CA ALA A 5 -4.14 -10.44 -7.72
C ALA A 5 -5.11 -11.37 -8.43
N HIS A 6 -4.63 -12.53 -8.86
CA HIS A 6 -5.40 -13.57 -9.54
C HIS A 6 -5.37 -14.85 -8.70
N ALA A 7 -6.55 -15.40 -8.39
CA ALA A 7 -6.61 -16.65 -7.67
C ALA A 7 -6.07 -17.80 -8.54
N PRO A 8 -5.32 -18.76 -7.96
CA PRO A 8 -4.71 -19.84 -8.72
C PRO A 8 -5.73 -20.63 -9.53
N VAL A 9 -5.39 -20.92 -10.79
CA VAL A 9 -6.21 -21.74 -11.71
C VAL A 9 -7.61 -21.14 -11.95
N GLY A 10 -7.79 -19.83 -11.74
CA GLY A 10 -9.04 -19.11 -11.97
C GLY A 10 -10.19 -19.46 -11.01
N ARG A 11 -9.92 -20.24 -9.95
CA ARG A 11 -10.95 -20.61 -8.97
C ARG A 11 -10.99 -19.60 -7.83
N PRO A 12 -12.17 -19.14 -7.38
CA PRO A 12 -12.25 -18.21 -6.26
C PRO A 12 -11.53 -18.75 -5.01
N ALA A 13 -10.67 -17.93 -4.41
CA ALA A 13 -9.94 -18.27 -3.19
C ALA A 13 -10.13 -17.18 -2.12
N PRO A 14 -10.18 -17.54 -0.83
CA PRO A 14 -10.29 -16.57 0.27
C PRO A 14 -9.00 -15.77 0.50
N PHE A 15 -7.86 -16.31 0.08
CA PHE A 15 -6.55 -15.68 0.15
C PHE A 15 -5.71 -16.06 -1.06
N VAL A 16 -4.87 -15.12 -1.51
CA VAL A 16 -3.93 -15.31 -2.61
C VAL A 16 -2.61 -14.68 -2.21
N GLN A 17 -1.53 -15.47 -2.21
CA GLN A 17 -0.19 -14.92 -2.11
C GLN A 17 0.21 -14.33 -3.47
N VAL A 18 0.66 -13.08 -3.48
CA VAL A 18 1.18 -12.42 -4.67
C VAL A 18 2.57 -11.90 -4.41
N SER A 19 3.43 -11.93 -5.42
CA SER A 19 4.79 -11.43 -5.32
C SER A 19 5.25 -10.83 -6.64
N PHE A 20 5.98 -9.72 -6.54
CA PHE A 20 6.77 -9.18 -7.63
C PHE A 20 8.26 -9.29 -7.29
N GLY A 21 9.05 -9.73 -8.26
CA GLY A 21 10.49 -9.90 -8.12
C GLY A 21 11.28 -9.31 -9.27
N VAL A 22 12.45 -8.76 -8.93
CA VAL A 22 13.48 -8.31 -9.87
C VAL A 22 14.83 -8.77 -9.35
N GLY A 23 15.54 -9.64 -10.08
CA GLY A 23 16.85 -10.13 -9.65
C GLY A 23 16.73 -10.93 -8.36
N SER A 24 17.36 -10.47 -7.27
CA SER A 24 17.24 -11.06 -5.92
C SER A 24 16.16 -10.38 -5.05
N PHE A 25 15.63 -9.22 -5.46
CA PHE A 25 14.57 -8.54 -4.73
C PHE A 25 13.24 -9.26 -4.91
N ARG A 26 12.49 -9.42 -3.81
CA ARG A 26 11.11 -9.94 -3.79
C ARG A 26 10.28 -9.11 -2.83
N LYS A 27 9.05 -8.80 -3.23
CA LYS A 27 8.04 -8.23 -2.34
C LYS A 27 6.84 -9.17 -2.30
N PRO A 28 6.74 -10.05 -1.30
CA PRO A 28 5.56 -10.88 -1.10
C PRO A 28 4.49 -10.14 -0.28
N VAL A 29 3.23 -10.28 -0.68
CA VAL A 29 2.08 -9.88 0.13
C VAL A 29 1.00 -10.96 0.08
N VAL A 30 0.15 -10.99 1.09
CA VAL A 30 -1.05 -11.82 1.08
C VAL A 30 -2.25 -10.92 0.81
N VAL A 31 -3.03 -11.28 -0.20
CA VAL A 31 -4.28 -10.62 -0.55
C VAL A 31 -5.41 -11.45 0.01
N VAL A 32 -6.10 -10.89 0.99
CA VAL A 32 -7.22 -11.57 1.66
C VAL A 32 -8.54 -11.01 1.14
N GLY A 33 -9.53 -11.87 1.00
CA GLY A 33 -10.90 -11.55 0.61
C GLY A 33 -11.50 -10.37 1.38
N ASP A 34 -12.57 -9.78 0.84
CA ASP A 34 -13.27 -8.69 1.52
C ASP A 34 -13.85 -9.20 2.85
N ARG A 35 -13.57 -8.45 3.93
CA ARG A 35 -13.95 -8.80 5.31
C ARG A 35 -14.48 -7.56 6.04
N PRO A 36 -15.74 -7.57 6.53
CA PRO A 36 -16.23 -6.49 7.38
C PRO A 36 -15.58 -6.56 8.77
N ILE A 37 -15.22 -5.40 9.31
CA ILE A 37 -14.86 -5.24 10.72
C ILE A 37 -16.15 -4.90 11.48
N ARG A 38 -16.54 -5.77 12.41
CA ARG A 38 -17.74 -5.59 13.23
C ARG A 38 -17.35 -5.21 14.64
N ARG A 39 -18.13 -4.34 15.29
CA ARG A 39 -18.00 -4.12 16.74
C ARG A 39 -18.56 -5.35 17.47
N GLY A 40 -17.72 -6.02 18.23
CA GLY A 40 -18.11 -7.09 19.15
C GLY A 40 -18.10 -6.62 20.60
N VAL A 41 -18.56 -7.49 21.51
CA VAL A 41 -18.61 -7.23 22.96
C VAL A 41 -17.21 -7.08 23.56
N VAL A 42 -16.21 -7.75 22.97
CA VAL A 42 -14.80 -7.76 23.44
C VAL A 42 -13.90 -6.98 22.47
N GLY A 43 -14.46 -6.00 21.76
CA GLY A 43 -13.74 -5.19 20.76
C GLY A 43 -14.06 -5.56 19.30
N PRO A 44 -13.37 -4.95 18.33
CA PRO A 44 -13.63 -5.19 16.92
C PRO A 44 -13.20 -6.61 16.50
N GLY A 45 -14.06 -7.30 15.76
CA GLY A 45 -13.78 -8.60 15.16
C GLY A 45 -13.79 -8.52 13.63
N VAL A 46 -12.96 -9.32 12.99
CA VAL A 46 -12.88 -9.42 11.52
C VAL A 46 -13.67 -10.64 11.06
N GLY A 47 -14.56 -10.45 10.09
CA GLY A 47 -15.31 -11.57 9.50
C GLY A 47 -14.45 -12.48 8.61
N ASP A 48 -15.06 -13.58 8.17
CA ASP A 48 -14.41 -14.52 7.25
C ASP A 48 -14.17 -13.88 5.87
N PRO A 49 -13.05 -14.21 5.20
CA PRO A 49 -12.72 -13.70 3.87
C PRO A 49 -13.66 -14.21 2.79
N ALA A 50 -14.32 -13.28 2.08
CA ALA A 50 -15.07 -13.61 0.88
C ALA A 50 -14.13 -14.10 -0.24
N PRO A 51 -14.37 -15.29 -0.84
CA PRO A 51 -13.57 -15.76 -1.97
C PRO A 51 -13.62 -14.82 -3.16
N PHE A 52 -12.48 -14.64 -3.84
CA PHE A 52 -12.38 -13.80 -5.04
C PHE A 52 -11.57 -14.51 -6.12
N GLN A 53 -11.89 -14.23 -7.39
CA GLN A 53 -11.05 -14.66 -8.53
C GLN A 53 -9.99 -13.62 -8.88
N ARG A 54 -10.34 -12.33 -8.73
CA ARG A 54 -9.48 -11.19 -9.06
C ARG A 54 -9.68 -10.06 -8.06
N MET A 55 -8.60 -9.43 -7.61
CA MET A 55 -8.67 -8.28 -6.69
C MET A 55 -7.63 -7.24 -7.06
N SER A 56 -8.01 -5.95 -7.02
CA SER A 56 -7.07 -4.85 -7.32
C SER A 56 -5.97 -4.75 -6.25
N LEU A 57 -4.76 -4.37 -6.68
CA LEU A 57 -3.59 -4.11 -5.83
C LEU A 57 -3.32 -2.61 -5.73
N ASP A 58 -4.34 -1.85 -5.38
CA ASP A 58 -4.26 -0.40 -5.16
C ASP A 58 -4.34 -0.02 -3.68
N TRP A 59 -4.01 1.24 -3.39
CA TRP A 59 -3.99 1.77 -2.03
C TRP A 59 -5.35 1.76 -1.34
N SER A 60 -6.47 1.71 -2.08
CA SER A 60 -7.80 1.64 -1.47
C SER A 60 -8.06 0.32 -0.74
N ARG A 61 -7.25 -0.71 -1.04
CA ARG A 61 -7.31 -2.05 -0.44
C ARG A 61 -6.20 -2.29 0.60
N ALA A 62 -5.33 -1.32 0.81
CA ALA A 62 -4.33 -1.30 1.86
C ALA A 62 -4.86 -0.63 3.14
N TYR A 63 -4.16 -0.82 4.25
CA TYR A 63 -4.52 -0.19 5.52
C TYR A 63 -4.54 1.34 5.42
N GLY A 64 -5.51 1.99 6.06
CA GLY A 64 -5.64 3.44 6.08
C GLY A 64 -7.08 3.88 6.25
N GLY A 65 -7.38 5.04 5.69
CA GLY A 65 -8.69 5.71 5.76
C GLY A 65 -8.52 7.22 5.78
N PRO A 66 -9.60 7.99 5.57
CA PRO A 66 -9.55 9.46 5.54
C PRO A 66 -8.82 10.11 6.72
N SER A 67 -8.86 9.50 7.91
CA SER A 67 -8.17 10.00 9.11
C SER A 67 -6.68 9.62 9.19
N PHE A 68 -6.13 8.94 8.17
CA PHE A 68 -4.77 8.40 8.15
C PHE A 68 -3.94 8.98 7.00
N PRO A 69 -3.16 10.04 7.25
CA PRO A 69 -2.44 10.77 6.21
C PRO A 69 -1.50 9.94 5.33
N ARG A 70 -0.96 8.82 5.85
CA ARG A 70 -0.07 7.94 5.09
C ARG A 70 -0.80 7.12 4.01
N ASN A 71 -2.12 6.96 4.11
CA ASN A 71 -2.95 6.36 3.08
C ASN A 71 -4.43 6.79 3.25
N PRO A 72 -4.78 8.03 2.85
CA PRO A 72 -6.12 8.59 3.05
C PRO A 72 -7.20 7.89 2.23
N VAL A 73 -6.82 7.19 1.16
CA VAL A 73 -7.74 6.44 0.29
C VAL A 73 -7.93 5.00 0.74
N GLY A 74 -7.19 4.55 1.76
CA GLY A 74 -7.20 3.18 2.27
C GLY A 74 -8.44 2.81 3.06
N ARG A 75 -8.39 1.63 3.68
CA ARG A 75 -9.46 1.09 4.53
C ARG A 75 -8.91 0.51 5.82
N GLY A 76 -9.80 0.28 6.78
CA GLY A 76 -9.47 -0.39 8.04
C GLY A 76 -9.48 0.53 9.26
N ILE A 77 -9.44 1.86 9.10
CA ILE A 77 -9.60 2.80 10.22
C ILE A 77 -11.05 3.29 10.32
N ASP A 78 -11.57 3.88 9.25
CA ASP A 78 -12.87 4.56 9.24
C ASP A 78 -13.98 3.72 8.58
N ASP A 79 -15.23 4.06 8.89
CA ASP A 79 -16.44 3.56 8.22
C ASP A 79 -16.62 4.29 6.87
N SER A 80 -15.68 4.10 5.95
CA SER A 80 -15.57 4.88 4.70
C SER A 80 -15.81 4.06 3.43
N THR A 81 -15.85 2.72 3.53
CA THR A 81 -16.06 1.87 2.35
C THR A 81 -17.55 1.66 2.10
N VAL A 82 -18.03 2.01 0.90
CA VAL A 82 -19.43 1.78 0.51
C VAL A 82 -19.62 0.34 0.05
N VAL A 83 -20.45 -0.41 0.77
CA VAL A 83 -20.85 -1.79 0.47
C VAL A 83 -22.38 -1.82 0.39
N ASN A 84 -22.93 -2.19 -0.76
CA ASN A 84 -24.39 -2.23 -0.99
C ASN A 84 -25.11 -0.92 -0.61
N GLY A 85 -24.50 0.23 -0.91
CA GLY A 85 -25.07 1.55 -0.62
C GLY A 85 -24.98 1.99 0.85
N ARG A 86 -24.28 1.23 1.72
CA ARG A 86 -24.03 1.60 3.12
C ARG A 86 -22.55 1.70 3.39
N THR A 87 -22.14 2.63 4.24
CA THR A 87 -20.76 2.70 4.70
C THR A 87 -20.48 1.59 5.72
N ALA A 88 -19.31 0.97 5.60
CA ALA A 88 -18.83 -0.06 6.51
C ALA A 88 -17.32 0.08 6.69
N ARG A 89 -16.84 -0.33 7.87
CA ARG A 89 -15.41 -0.55 8.11
C ARG A 89 -15.02 -1.90 7.52
N MET A 90 -14.10 -1.89 6.57
CA MET A 90 -13.58 -3.09 5.92
C MET A 90 -12.14 -3.31 6.35
N ALA A 91 -11.77 -4.56 6.63
CA ALA A 91 -10.37 -4.90 6.86
C ALA A 91 -9.55 -4.66 5.58
N PRO A 92 -8.28 -4.25 5.70
CA PRO A 92 -7.38 -4.21 4.55
C PRO A 92 -7.30 -5.60 3.91
N ASN A 93 -7.24 -5.62 2.58
CA ASN A 93 -7.07 -6.85 1.82
C ASN A 93 -5.58 -7.15 1.67
N ILE A 94 -4.79 -6.13 1.33
CA ILE A 94 -3.34 -6.25 1.13
C ILE A 94 -2.67 -6.22 2.51
N GLN A 95 -2.07 -7.35 2.87
CA GLN A 95 -1.35 -7.54 4.13
C GLN A 95 0.06 -8.03 3.86
N SER A 96 0.99 -7.73 4.76
CA SER A 96 2.33 -8.31 4.68
C SER A 96 2.24 -9.84 4.83
N ALA A 97 3.06 -10.57 4.07
CA ALA A 97 3.21 -12.01 4.28
C ALA A 97 3.94 -12.30 5.60
N ASP A 98 4.88 -11.43 5.98
CA ASP A 98 5.70 -11.54 7.19
C ASP A 98 5.78 -10.18 7.91
N GLY A 99 5.67 -10.15 9.25
CA GLY A 99 5.93 -8.94 10.05
C GLY A 99 4.77 -7.92 10.17
N PRO A 100 5.07 -6.63 10.44
CA PRO A 100 4.08 -5.57 10.63
C PRO A 100 3.11 -5.45 9.44
N GLY A 101 1.82 -5.38 9.75
CA GLY A 101 0.75 -5.27 8.75
C GLY A 101 0.11 -6.58 8.30
N SER A 102 0.37 -7.65 9.05
CA SER A 102 -0.43 -8.88 9.05
C SER A 102 -1.71 -8.77 9.90
N ASP A 103 -1.75 -7.87 10.90
CA ASP A 103 -2.94 -7.63 11.72
C ASP A 103 -3.91 -6.66 11.02
N PRO A 104 -5.10 -7.12 10.57
CA PRO A 104 -6.09 -6.25 9.94
C PRO A 104 -6.70 -5.19 10.87
N LEU A 105 -6.58 -5.32 12.19
CA LEU A 105 -7.10 -4.39 13.20
C LEU A 105 -6.06 -3.37 13.68
N HIS A 106 -4.78 -3.75 13.67
CA HIS A 106 -3.68 -2.92 14.18
C HIS A 106 -2.49 -2.93 13.21
N ASN A 107 -2.72 -2.64 11.94
CA ASN A 107 -1.64 -2.48 10.97
C ASN A 107 -1.01 -1.08 11.11
N PRO A 108 0.26 -0.93 11.56
CA PRO A 108 0.87 0.39 11.68
C PRO A 108 1.35 0.99 10.33
N ALA A 109 1.38 0.21 9.24
CA ALA A 109 1.98 0.62 7.97
C ALA A 109 1.17 0.16 6.73
N PRO A 110 0.71 1.09 5.88
CA PRO A 110 0.06 0.73 4.63
C PRO A 110 1.05 0.03 3.70
N ILE A 111 0.66 -1.12 3.15
CA ILE A 111 1.46 -1.91 2.21
C ILE A 111 0.77 -1.97 0.85
N GLY A 112 1.53 -1.79 -0.22
CA GLY A 112 1.02 -1.81 -1.59
C GLY A 112 2.13 -1.77 -2.63
N TYR A 113 1.79 -2.06 -3.89
CA TYR A 113 2.73 -1.99 -5.02
C TYR A 113 2.66 -0.66 -5.78
N GLY A 114 1.61 0.12 -5.54
CA GLY A 114 1.34 1.34 -6.30
C GLY A 114 2.23 2.51 -5.91
N PRO A 115 2.33 3.54 -6.77
CA PRO A 115 3.05 4.77 -6.47
C PRO A 115 2.39 5.52 -5.31
N ILE A 116 3.20 6.15 -4.47
CA ILE A 116 2.77 7.06 -3.39
C ILE A 116 2.49 8.46 -3.99
N SER A 117 1.35 9.04 -3.64
CA SER A 117 0.99 10.41 -4.05
C SER A 117 2.01 11.45 -3.55
N PRO A 118 2.37 12.48 -4.34
CA PRO A 118 3.26 13.54 -3.87
C PRO A 118 2.70 14.30 -2.66
N ASP A 119 1.37 14.36 -2.53
CA ASP A 119 0.68 15.08 -1.45
C ASP A 119 0.67 14.31 -0.12
N TRP A 120 1.08 13.04 -0.13
CA TRP A 120 1.11 12.24 1.09
C TRP A 120 2.39 12.53 1.89
N PRO A 121 2.35 12.48 3.24
CA PRO A 121 3.48 12.87 4.09
C PRO A 121 4.79 12.14 3.78
N GLN A 122 4.73 10.91 3.28
CA GLN A 122 5.91 10.13 2.88
C GLN A 122 6.74 10.81 1.79
N ARG A 123 6.08 11.62 0.94
CA ARG A 123 6.73 12.41 -0.12
C ARG A 123 6.73 13.88 0.24
N MET A 124 5.62 14.44 0.67
CA MET A 124 5.52 15.86 1.05
C MET A 124 6.55 16.26 2.12
N GLY A 125 6.88 15.38 3.07
CA GLY A 125 7.93 15.65 4.06
C GLY A 125 9.35 15.76 3.50
N ARG A 126 9.57 15.55 2.19
CA ARG A 126 10.86 15.60 1.50
C ARG A 126 11.10 16.91 0.75
N VAL A 127 10.11 17.81 0.69
CA VAL A 127 10.24 19.06 -0.08
C VAL A 127 11.16 20.09 0.59
N GLY A 128 11.55 19.87 1.85
CA GLY A 128 12.38 20.80 2.60
C GLY A 128 11.61 22.03 3.07
N THR A 129 12.35 23.06 3.48
CA THR A 129 11.80 24.24 4.16
C THR A 129 11.78 25.46 3.24
N TYR A 130 10.59 25.98 2.95
CA TYR A 130 10.37 27.17 2.10
C TYR A 130 10.03 28.39 2.97
N ASP A 131 11.03 29.03 3.56
CA ASP A 131 10.88 30.18 4.44
C ASP A 131 11.51 31.47 3.86
N GLY A 132 11.63 32.51 4.68
CA GLY A 132 12.24 33.79 4.26
C GLY A 132 13.72 33.70 3.90
N ALA A 133 14.48 32.79 4.53
CA ALA A 133 15.88 32.57 4.20
C ALA A 133 16.03 31.91 2.83
N TRP A 134 15.18 30.92 2.55
CA TRP A 134 15.08 30.35 1.19
C TRP A 134 14.75 31.43 0.15
N LEU A 135 13.78 32.30 0.43
CA LEU A 135 13.38 33.36 -0.49
C LEU A 135 14.52 34.35 -0.78
N ALA A 136 15.30 34.71 0.24
CA ALA A 136 16.39 35.67 0.12
C ALA A 136 17.63 35.09 -0.57
N GLU A 137 17.95 33.81 -0.34
CA GLU A 137 19.27 33.25 -0.69
C GLU A 137 19.23 32.12 -1.72
N LYS A 138 18.09 31.44 -1.90
CA LYS A 138 17.99 30.22 -2.73
C LYS A 138 17.03 30.34 -3.90
N TRP A 139 16.01 31.20 -3.82
CA TRP A 139 15.08 31.42 -4.93
C TRP A 139 15.84 31.72 -6.25
N PRO A 140 15.54 31.05 -7.39
CA PRO A 140 14.42 30.16 -7.68
C PRO A 140 14.63 28.65 -7.53
N TRP A 141 15.66 28.24 -6.78
CA TRP A 141 16.05 26.84 -6.64
C TRP A 141 15.37 26.13 -5.47
N PHE A 142 15.54 24.80 -5.39
CA PHE A 142 15.10 24.00 -4.24
C PHE A 142 15.81 24.42 -2.95
N PRO A 143 15.16 24.28 -1.78
CA PRO A 143 15.79 24.57 -0.50
C PRO A 143 16.95 23.60 -0.23
N ALA A 144 17.86 24.01 0.65
CA ALA A 144 19.09 23.25 0.92
C ALA A 144 18.84 21.87 1.55
N ASP A 145 17.71 21.72 2.23
CA ASP A 145 17.24 20.49 2.87
C ASP A 145 16.26 19.68 1.99
N PHE A 146 16.12 20.02 0.70
CA PHE A 146 15.32 19.24 -0.24
C PHE A 146 15.89 17.82 -0.40
N ASP A 147 15.05 16.82 -0.18
CA ASP A 147 15.41 15.42 -0.35
C ASP A 147 14.93 14.93 -1.72
N TRP A 148 15.90 14.67 -2.61
CA TRP A 148 15.68 14.20 -3.99
C TRP A 148 14.84 12.92 -4.09
N ARG A 149 14.73 12.13 -3.02
CA ARG A 149 13.81 10.99 -2.95
C ARG A 149 12.34 11.43 -3.08
N PHE A 150 12.00 12.73 -3.00
CA PHE A 150 10.69 13.27 -3.35
C PHE A 150 10.19 12.79 -4.72
N PHE A 151 11.11 12.69 -5.70
CA PHE A 151 10.79 12.26 -7.06
C PHE A 151 10.61 10.74 -7.20
N SER A 152 11.01 9.96 -6.19
CA SER A 152 10.70 8.53 -6.14
C SER A 152 9.29 8.31 -5.62
N SER A 153 8.39 7.85 -6.50
CA SER A 153 7.03 7.49 -6.12
C SER A 153 6.94 6.09 -5.50
N ALA A 154 8.02 5.29 -5.53
CA ALA A 154 7.99 3.95 -4.97
C ALA A 154 7.90 4.00 -3.44
N PRO A 155 7.12 3.08 -2.82
CA PRO A 155 7.21 2.77 -1.41
C PRO A 155 8.64 2.48 -0.92
N PRO A 156 9.01 2.87 0.31
CA PRO A 156 10.36 2.64 0.85
C PRO A 156 10.79 1.16 0.88
N ASP A 157 9.85 0.24 1.06
CA ASP A 157 10.10 -1.21 1.03
C ASP A 157 10.38 -1.76 -0.39
N GLN A 158 10.36 -0.89 -1.41
CA GLN A 158 10.76 -1.20 -2.78
C GLN A 158 12.05 -0.46 -3.19
N TYR A 159 12.73 0.21 -2.25
CA TYR A 159 14.03 0.81 -2.51
C TYR A 159 15.11 -0.26 -2.48
N LEU A 160 15.79 -0.42 -3.62
CA LEU A 160 16.90 -1.35 -3.77
C LEU A 160 18.17 -0.70 -3.23
N HIS A 161 18.40 -0.81 -1.92
CA HIS A 161 19.52 -0.14 -1.26
C HIS A 161 20.89 -0.75 -1.63
N ASP A 162 20.94 -2.07 -1.82
CA ASP A 162 22.19 -2.82 -2.03
C ASP A 162 22.29 -3.47 -3.42
N ILE A 163 21.35 -3.15 -4.33
CA ILE A 163 21.25 -3.76 -5.66
C ILE A 163 21.18 -2.66 -6.71
N TYR A 164 22.12 -2.69 -7.65
CA TYR A 164 22.08 -1.87 -8.85
C TYR A 164 21.53 -2.70 -10.00
N LEU A 165 20.40 -2.27 -10.56
CA LEU A 165 19.81 -2.92 -11.71
C LEU A 165 20.66 -2.68 -12.96
N ARG A 166 20.98 -3.76 -13.66
CA ARG A 166 21.73 -3.80 -14.92
C ARG A 166 20.80 -3.85 -16.13
N GLY A 167 19.53 -4.21 -15.91
CA GLY A 167 18.51 -4.31 -16.96
C GLY A 167 18.38 -5.72 -17.55
N ASP A 168 19.15 -6.69 -17.07
CA ASP A 168 19.09 -8.10 -17.44
C ASP A 168 18.55 -9.00 -16.31
N GLU A 169 18.03 -8.39 -15.24
CA GLU A 169 17.48 -9.14 -14.11
C GLU A 169 16.25 -9.95 -14.51
N PRO A 170 16.13 -11.20 -14.02
CA PRO A 170 14.90 -11.95 -14.18
C PRO A 170 13.76 -11.24 -13.44
N LEU A 171 12.61 -11.17 -14.10
CA LEU A 171 11.36 -10.71 -13.51
C LEU A 171 10.54 -11.93 -13.06
N GLU A 172 10.01 -11.86 -11.85
CA GLU A 172 9.15 -12.89 -11.29
C GLU A 172 7.79 -12.29 -10.92
N PHE A 173 6.73 -12.98 -11.34
CA PHE A 173 5.35 -12.59 -11.06
C PHE A 173 4.60 -13.81 -10.52
N VAL A 174 4.17 -13.74 -9.27
CA VAL A 174 3.36 -14.78 -8.64
C VAL A 174 1.94 -14.26 -8.51
N ASN A 175 0.98 -14.91 -9.19
CA ASN A 175 -0.45 -14.60 -9.14
C ASN A 175 -0.81 -13.13 -9.48
N LEU A 176 0.00 -12.48 -10.34
CA LEU A 176 -0.23 -11.11 -10.85
C LEU A 176 -0.85 -11.06 -12.26
N HIS A 177 -1.10 -12.24 -12.84
CA HIS A 177 -1.73 -12.46 -14.14
C HIS A 177 -2.57 -13.75 -14.05
N PRO A 178 -3.68 -13.88 -14.83
CA PRO A 178 -4.46 -15.12 -14.95
C PRO A 178 -3.67 -16.39 -15.28
#